data_AF-A0A3B7AFA3-F1
#
_entry.id   AF-A0A3B7AFA3-F1
#
_cell.length_a   1.000
_cell.length_b   1.000
_cell.length_c   1.000
_cell.angle_alpha   90.00
_cell.angle_beta   90.00
_cell.angle_gamma   90.00
#
_symmetry.space_group_name_H-M   'P 1'
#
loop_
_entity.id
_entity.type
_entity.pdbx_description
1 polymer ?
#
loop_
_entity_poly.entity_id
_entity_poly.type
_entity_poly.pdbx_seq_one_letter_code
_entity_poly.pdbx_strand_id
1 'polypeptide(L)'
;MAEMTIKKRPKNLDLTTIKLPLPGKVSILHRVSGAGLFLCIPVMLWLFGASVGSPESFAAFKAVAGFWLVKAILAGLIWAFVHHFCAGIRFLLLDLHIGIEKEAARKSAGVVMAVSLPLAAILIWGVLL
;
A
#
# COMPACT_ATOMS: atom_id res chain seq x y z
N MET A 1 48.92 20.18 -12.85
CA MET A 1 47.52 20.24 -13.33
C MET A 1 46.66 20.58 -12.13
N ALA A 2 45.94 21.71 -12.15
CA ALA A 2 45.16 22.13 -10.99
C ALA A 2 43.94 21.19 -10.81
N GLU A 3 43.88 20.52 -9.66
CA GLU A 3 42.75 19.67 -9.30
C GLU A 3 41.55 20.56 -8.95
N MET A 4 40.59 20.63 -9.86
CA MET A 4 39.33 21.36 -9.64
C MET A 4 38.45 20.57 -8.68
N THR A 5 38.48 20.92 -7.39
CA THR A 5 37.49 20.43 -6.43
C THR A 5 36.13 21.06 -6.73
N ILE A 6 35.22 20.30 -7.35
CA ILE A 6 33.84 20.76 -7.60
C ILE A 6 33.13 20.94 -6.25
N LYS A 7 32.90 22.19 -5.86
CA LYS A 7 32.19 22.53 -4.61
C LYS A 7 30.73 22.09 -4.71
N LYS A 8 30.37 21.05 -3.96
CA LYS A 8 29.01 20.47 -3.97
C LYS A 8 28.02 21.45 -3.32
N ARG A 9 27.01 21.87 -4.06
CA ARG A 9 25.98 22.80 -3.56
C ARG A 9 25.07 22.11 -2.53
N PRO A 10 24.65 22.82 -1.47
CA PRO A 10 23.67 22.29 -0.53
C PRO A 10 22.33 22.03 -1.22
N LYS A 11 21.61 21.00 -0.78
CA LYS A 11 20.28 20.63 -1.27
C LYS A 11 19.28 20.67 -0.12
N ASN A 12 18.13 21.30 -0.35
CA ASN A 12 17.03 21.25 0.62
C ASN A 12 16.22 19.96 0.39
N LEU A 13 16.57 18.89 1.13
CA LEU A 13 15.92 17.57 1.05
C LEU A 13 15.55 17.02 2.44
N ASP A 14 15.48 17.89 3.44
CA ASP A 14 14.96 17.50 4.74
C ASP A 14 13.43 17.37 4.65
N LEU A 15 12.96 16.14 4.50
CA LEU A 15 11.55 15.81 4.34
C LEU A 15 10.70 16.22 5.55
N THR A 16 11.31 16.37 6.73
CA THR A 16 10.60 16.80 7.95
C THR A 16 10.15 18.25 7.87
N THR A 17 10.84 19.06 7.05
CA THR A 17 10.49 20.47 6.81
C THR A 17 9.45 20.66 5.69
N ILE A 18 9.20 19.62 4.87
CA ILE A 18 8.33 19.69 3.69
C ILE A 18 6.92 19.18 4.02
N LYS A 19 5.92 20.05 3.85
CA LYS A 19 4.51 19.70 4.09
C LYS A 19 3.89 19.04 2.85
N LEU A 20 3.76 17.72 2.88
CA LEU A 20 3.15 16.96 1.79
C LEU A 20 1.60 17.09 1.79
N PRO A 21 0.97 17.52 0.68
CA PRO A 21 -0.48 17.56 0.58
C PRO A 21 -1.07 16.15 0.47
N LEU A 22 -2.40 16.03 0.69
CA LEU A 22 -3.08 14.73 0.70
C LEU A 22 -2.84 13.88 -0.56
N PRO A 23 -2.87 14.42 -1.81
CA PRO A 23 -2.53 13.64 -3.00
C PRO A 23 -1.11 13.05 -2.97
N GLY A 24 -0.15 13.78 -2.38
CA GLY A 24 1.21 13.28 -2.20
C GLY A 24 1.27 12.13 -1.21
N LYS A 25 0.50 12.20 -0.11
CA LYS A 25 0.37 11.09 0.85
C LYS A 25 -0.24 9.85 0.20
N VAL A 26 -1.34 10.00 -0.54
CA VAL A 26 -1.97 8.90 -1.29
C VAL A 26 -1.00 8.27 -2.28
N SER A 27 -0.18 9.09 -2.96
CA SER A 27 0.84 8.61 -3.90
C SER A 27 1.92 7.76 -3.23
N ILE A 28 2.52 8.22 -2.13
CA ILE A 28 3.54 7.41 -1.44
C ILE A 28 2.93 6.14 -0.85
N LEU A 29 1.72 6.21 -0.27
CA LEU A 29 1.03 5.04 0.25
C LEU A 29 0.71 4.02 -0.87
N HIS A 30 0.34 4.47 -2.07
CA HIS A 30 0.10 3.57 -3.21
C HIS A 30 1.39 2.86 -3.67
N ARG A 31 2.53 3.56 -3.66
CA ARG A 31 3.84 2.96 -3.99
C ARG A 31 4.26 1.94 -2.93
N VAL A 32 4.18 2.30 -1.65
CA VAL A 32 4.54 1.42 -0.54
C VAL A 32 3.62 0.20 -0.48
N SER A 33 2.31 0.39 -0.67
CA SER A 33 1.36 -0.72 -0.70
C SER A 33 1.62 -1.67 -1.87
N GLY A 34 1.92 -1.13 -3.06
CA GLY A 34 2.28 -1.95 -4.22
C GLY A 34 3.55 -2.77 -4.00
N ALA A 35 4.60 -2.15 -3.45
CA ALA A 35 5.84 -2.84 -3.10
C ALA A 35 5.61 -3.93 -2.04
N GLY A 36 4.85 -3.62 -0.99
CA GLY A 36 4.51 -4.59 0.06
C GLY A 36 3.73 -5.79 -0.48
N LEU A 37 2.73 -5.56 -1.32
CA LEU A 37 1.96 -6.62 -1.97
C LEU A 37 2.86 -7.50 -2.83
N PHE A 38 3.69 -6.88 -3.68
CA PHE A 38 4.62 -7.61 -4.57
C PHE A 38 5.60 -8.48 -3.78
N LEU A 39 6.25 -7.91 -2.75
CA LEU A 39 7.20 -8.63 -1.92
C LEU A 39 6.56 -9.79 -1.13
N CYS A 40 5.27 -9.68 -0.81
CA CYS A 40 4.54 -10.72 -0.09
C CYS A 40 3.91 -11.79 -1.00
N ILE A 41 4.00 -11.69 -2.33
CA ILE A 41 3.45 -12.70 -3.26
C ILE A 41 3.91 -14.12 -2.91
N PRO A 42 5.21 -14.42 -2.67
CA PRO A 42 5.64 -15.78 -2.36
C PRO A 42 4.99 -16.35 -1.09
N VAL A 43 4.84 -15.52 -0.06
CA VAL A 43 4.20 -15.90 1.20
C VAL A 43 2.71 -16.15 1.00
N MET A 44 2.03 -15.29 0.22
CA MET A 44 0.61 -15.47 -0.09
C MET A 44 0.37 -16.73 -0.93
N LEU A 45 1.22 -17.01 -1.91
CA LEU A 45 1.14 -18.23 -2.71
C LEU A 45 1.36 -19.48 -1.87
N TRP A 46 2.29 -19.43 -0.91
CA TRP A 46 2.49 -20.53 0.03
C TRP A 46 1.27 -20.74 0.94
N LEU A 47 0.72 -19.67 1.53
CA LEU A 47 -0.49 -19.74 2.35
C LEU A 47 -1.68 -20.30 1.57
N PHE A 48 -1.86 -19.86 0.31
CA PHE A 48 -2.89 -20.36 -0.58
C PHE A 48 -2.68 -21.84 -0.93
N GLY A 49 -1.46 -22.24 -1.29
CA GLY A 49 -1.15 -23.65 -1.55
C GLY A 49 -1.42 -24.55 -0.34
N ALA A 50 -1.03 -24.10 0.85
CA ALA A 50 -1.30 -24.80 2.10
C ALA A 50 -2.80 -24.87 2.44
N SER A 51 -3.62 -23.91 1.99
CA SER A 51 -5.06 -23.92 2.28
C SER A 51 -5.86 -24.90 1.41
N VAL A 52 -5.33 -25.32 0.25
CA VAL A 52 -6.04 -26.15 -0.73
C VAL A 52 -5.41 -27.51 -1.02
N GLY A 53 -4.28 -27.84 -0.37
CA GLY A 53 -3.50 -29.05 -0.66
C GLY A 53 -4.08 -30.35 -0.07
N SER A 54 -3.69 -30.66 1.17
CA SER A 54 -4.12 -31.83 1.95
C SER A 54 -4.64 -31.41 3.33
N PRO A 55 -5.33 -32.31 4.08
CA PRO A 55 -5.75 -32.04 5.46
C PRO A 55 -4.60 -31.58 6.38
N GLU A 56 -3.41 -32.17 6.23
CA GLU A 56 -2.21 -31.83 7.00
C GLU A 56 -1.71 -30.42 6.65
N SER A 57 -1.66 -30.08 5.35
CA SER A 57 -1.28 -28.73 4.92
C SER A 57 -2.30 -27.68 5.36
N PHE A 58 -3.59 -28.01 5.38
CA PHE A 58 -4.64 -27.13 5.86
C PHE A 58 -4.55 -26.92 7.37
N ALA A 59 -4.14 -27.94 8.13
CA ALA A 59 -3.85 -27.80 9.55
C ALA A 59 -2.66 -26.85 9.78
N ALA A 60 -1.60 -26.95 8.97
CA ALA A 60 -0.47 -26.02 9.02
C ALA A 60 -0.90 -24.57 8.65
N PHE A 61 -1.71 -24.40 7.61
CA PHE A 61 -2.32 -23.11 7.26
C PHE A 61 -3.08 -22.52 8.44
N LYS A 62 -3.98 -23.29 9.07
CA LYS A 62 -4.75 -22.83 10.23
C LYS A 62 -3.86 -22.43 11.40
N ALA A 63 -2.81 -23.20 11.69
CA ALA A 63 -1.87 -22.89 12.76
C ALA A 63 -1.13 -21.56 12.51
N VAL A 64 -0.64 -21.34 11.29
CA VAL A 64 0.08 -20.11 10.92
C VAL A 64 -0.86 -18.92 10.83
N ALA A 65 -1.98 -19.03 10.12
CA ALA A 65 -2.97 -17.95 9.97
C ALA A 65 -3.66 -17.59 11.30
N GLY A 66 -3.69 -18.52 12.26
CA GLY A 66 -4.18 -18.29 13.61
C GLY A 66 -3.25 -17.44 14.48
N PHE A 67 -1.96 -17.34 14.15
CA PHE A 67 -1.01 -16.58 14.94
C PHE A 67 -1.25 -15.08 14.82
N TRP A 68 -1.33 -14.38 15.96
CA TRP A 68 -1.71 -12.97 16.01
C TRP A 68 -0.81 -12.05 15.15
N LEU A 69 0.49 -12.35 15.09
CA LEU A 69 1.44 -11.58 14.28
C LEU A 69 1.17 -11.76 12.78
N VAL A 70 0.82 -12.98 12.35
CA VAL A 70 0.42 -13.28 10.97
C VAL A 70 -0.89 -12.57 10.65
N LYS A 71 -1.87 -12.58 11.56
CA LYS A 71 -3.10 -11.80 11.39
C LYS A 71 -2.81 -10.30 11.25
N ALA A 72 -1.87 -9.74 12.00
CA ALA A 72 -1.48 -8.33 11.87
C ALA A 72 -0.86 -8.03 10.49
N ILE A 73 -0.01 -8.93 10.00
CA ILE A 73 0.56 -8.83 8.64
C ILE A 73 -0.53 -8.94 7.57
N LEU A 74 -1.43 -9.92 7.69
CA LEU A 74 -2.57 -10.10 6.78
C LEU A 74 -3.50 -8.89 6.79
N ALA A 75 -3.77 -8.28 7.94
CA ALA A 75 -4.53 -7.05 8.04
C ALA A 75 -3.83 -5.90 7.29
N GLY A 76 -2.51 -5.78 7.44
CA GLY A 76 -1.70 -4.83 6.68
C GLY A 76 -1.76 -5.08 5.17
N LEU A 77 -1.74 -6.34 4.73
CA LEU A 77 -1.86 -6.71 3.32
C LEU A 77 -3.26 -6.46 2.75
N ILE A 78 -4.32 -6.72 3.52
CA ILE A 78 -5.70 -6.38 3.15
C ILE A 78 -5.83 -4.86 2.96
N TRP A 79 -5.34 -4.07 3.92
CA TRP A 79 -5.32 -2.61 3.77
C TRP A 79 -4.50 -2.18 2.56
N ALA A 80 -3.31 -2.76 2.37
CA ALA A 80 -2.43 -2.44 1.25
C ALA A 80 -3.12 -2.72 -0.08
N PHE A 81 -3.78 -3.87 -0.24
CA PHE A 81 -4.54 -4.22 -1.43
C PHE A 81 -5.66 -3.23 -1.71
N VAL A 82 -6.52 -2.95 -0.73
CA VAL A 82 -7.66 -2.04 -0.89
C VAL A 82 -7.20 -0.62 -1.21
N HIS A 83 -6.22 -0.09 -0.47
CA HIS A 83 -5.65 1.24 -0.74
C HIS A 83 -4.99 1.29 -2.13
N HIS A 84 -4.18 0.28 -2.48
CA HIS A 84 -3.52 0.21 -3.77
C HIS A 84 -4.51 0.21 -4.92
N PHE A 85 -5.58 -0.59 -4.81
CA PHE A 85 -6.63 -0.71 -5.81
C PHE A 85 -7.41 0.60 -5.98
N CYS A 86 -7.93 1.19 -4.89
CA CYS A 86 -8.66 2.46 -4.95
C CYS A 86 -7.80 3.61 -5.48
N ALA A 87 -6.54 3.70 -5.02
CA ALA A 87 -5.60 4.70 -5.52
C ALA A 87 -5.22 4.43 -6.99
N GLY A 88 -5.10 3.18 -7.40
CA GLY A 88 -4.83 2.76 -8.77
C GLY A 88 -5.92 3.22 -9.73
N ILE A 89 -7.19 3.04 -9.38
CA ILE A 89 -8.33 3.58 -10.15
C ILE A 89 -8.20 5.10 -10.29
N ARG A 90 -7.88 5.81 -9.20
CA ARG A 90 -7.64 7.26 -9.25
C ARG A 90 -6.50 7.60 -10.20
N PHE A 91 -5.39 6.86 -10.20
CA PHE A 91 -4.27 7.12 -11.11
C PHE A 91 -4.65 6.86 -12.57
N LEU A 92 -5.37 5.79 -12.88
CA LEU A 92 -5.89 5.54 -14.23
C LEU A 92 -6.81 6.68 -14.71
N LEU A 93 -7.65 7.24 -13.82
CA LEU A 93 -8.48 8.41 -14.17
C LEU A 93 -7.62 9.66 -14.45
N LEU A 94 -6.55 9.88 -13.67
CA LEU A 94 -5.63 10.99 -13.91
C LEU A 94 -4.87 10.82 -15.24
N ASP A 95 -4.50 9.59 -15.61
CA ASP A 95 -3.86 9.29 -16.90
C ASP A 95 -4.80 9.59 -18.08
N LEU A 96 -6.12 9.47 -17.87
CA LEU A 96 -7.16 9.90 -18.80
C LEU A 96 -7.48 11.41 -18.71
N HIS A 97 -6.66 12.20 -18.00
CA HIS A 97 -6.85 13.63 -17.76
C HIS A 97 -8.13 14.01 -16.98
N ILE A 98 -8.71 13.06 -16.23
CA ILE A 98 -9.90 13.28 -15.41
C ILE A 98 -9.49 13.66 -13.98
N GLY A 99 -9.87 14.85 -13.52
CA GLY A 99 -9.64 15.30 -12.14
C GLY A 99 -8.21 15.77 -11.84
N ILE A 100 -7.49 16.25 -12.87
CA ILE A 100 -6.10 16.74 -12.80
C ILE A 100 -5.96 18.12 -12.14
N GLU A 101 -7.04 18.92 -12.12
CA GLU A 101 -7.05 20.23 -11.47
C GLU A 101 -6.80 20.13 -9.97
N LYS A 102 -6.13 21.12 -9.39
CA LYS A 102 -5.63 21.09 -8.00
C LYS A 102 -6.70 20.70 -6.98
N GLU A 103 -7.88 21.30 -7.07
CA GLU A 103 -8.99 21.02 -6.13
C GLU A 103 -9.60 19.64 -6.36
N ALA A 104 -9.83 19.28 -7.63
CA ALA A 104 -10.33 17.96 -8.02
C ALA A 104 -9.36 16.84 -7.58
N ALA A 105 -8.06 17.03 -7.77
CA ALA A 105 -7.00 16.10 -7.38
C ALA A 105 -6.93 15.91 -5.85
N ARG A 106 -7.18 16.98 -5.07
CA ARG A 106 -7.29 16.91 -3.60
C ARG A 106 -8.56 16.18 -3.17
N LYS A 107 -9.70 16.49 -3.79
CA LYS A 107 -10.98 15.83 -3.51
C LYS A 107 -10.89 14.33 -3.81
N SER A 108 -10.39 13.95 -4.98
CA SER A 108 -10.24 12.55 -5.38
C SER A 108 -9.29 11.77 -4.46
N ALA A 109 -8.21 12.40 -3.99
CA ALA A 109 -7.33 11.80 -2.97
C ALA A 109 -8.06 11.59 -1.63
N GLY A 110 -8.93 12.51 -1.23
CA GLY A 110 -9.82 12.35 -0.06
C GLY A 110 -10.81 11.20 -0.24
N VAL A 111 -11.42 11.08 -1.42
CA VAL A 111 -12.34 9.97 -1.76
C VAL A 111 -11.64 8.62 -1.66
N VAL A 112 -10.39 8.49 -2.14
CA VAL A 112 -9.59 7.26 -1.97
C VAL A 112 -9.51 6.86 -0.51
N MET A 113 -9.18 7.79 0.40
CA MET A 113 -9.10 7.48 1.84
C MET A 113 -10.47 7.15 2.43
N ALA A 114 -11.51 7.92 2.07
CA ALA A 114 -12.85 7.75 2.59
C ALA A 114 -13.50 6.42 2.18
N VAL A 115 -13.13 5.87 1.02
CA VAL A 115 -13.62 4.58 0.52
C VAL A 115 -12.74 3.42 1.00
N SER A 116 -11.42 3.56 0.90
CA SER A 116 -10.49 2.46 1.19
C SER A 116 -10.43 2.10 2.67
N LEU A 117 -10.50 3.06 3.59
CA LEU A 117 -10.40 2.79 5.03
C LEU A 117 -11.61 1.99 5.55
N PRO A 118 -12.88 2.37 5.28
CA PRO A 118 -14.01 1.55 5.69
C PRO A 118 -14.02 0.17 5.02
N LEU A 119 -13.69 0.09 3.73
CA LEU A 119 -13.64 -1.18 3.02
C LEU A 119 -12.57 -2.11 3.61
N ALA A 120 -11.38 -1.60 3.90
CA ALA A 120 -10.34 -2.36 4.57
C ALA A 120 -10.78 -2.81 5.97
N ALA A 121 -11.44 -1.95 6.75
CA ALA A 121 -11.94 -2.30 8.07
C ALA A 121 -12.98 -3.43 8.02
N ILE A 122 -13.94 -3.36 7.09
CA ILE A 122 -14.96 -4.39 6.88
C ILE A 122 -14.29 -5.73 6.50
N LEU A 123 -13.31 -5.72 5.59
CA LEU A 123 -12.61 -6.93 5.17
C LEU A 123 -11.76 -7.52 6.29
N ILE A 124 -11.03 -6.69 7.03
CA ILE A 124 -10.24 -7.14 8.19
C ILE A 124 -11.16 -7.78 9.23
N TRP A 125 -12.30 -7.15 9.53
CA TRP A 125 -13.29 -7.70 10.44
C TRP A 125 -13.82 -9.05 9.93
N GLY A 126 -14.31 -9.13 8.70
CA GLY A 126 -14.93 -10.35 8.17
C GLY A 126 -13.96 -11.51 7.90
N VAL A 127 -12.66 -11.25 7.76
CA VAL A 127 -11.66 -12.28 7.42
C VAL A 127 -10.84 -12.73 8.64
N LEU A 128 -10.55 -11.84 9.60
CA LEU A 128 -9.58 -12.11 10.66
C LEU A 128 -10.16 -12.21 12.07
N LEU A 129 -11.39 -11.72 12.27
CA LEU A 129 -12.12 -11.69 13.54
C LEU A 129 -13.37 -12.58 13.47
#